data_AF-A0A4Z1HWN4-F1
#
_entry.id   AF-A0A4Z1HWN4-F1
#
_cell.length_a   1.000
_cell.length_b   1.000
_cell.length_c   1.000
_cell.angle_alpha   90.00
_cell.angle_beta   90.00
_cell.angle_gamma   90.00
#
_symmetry.space_group_name_H-M   'P 1'
#
loop_
_entity.id
_entity.type
_entity.pdbx_description
1 polymer ?
#
loop_
_entity_poly.entity_id
_entity_poly.type
_entity_poly.pdbx_seq_one_letter_code
_entity_poly.pdbx_strand_id
1 'polypeptide(L)'
;MQEYNITNNKTWFDNGPRQIIESTAIMTGHLLMYNKTTQSYWIYNMTDPDEYANNKDNGAFTIASAATLLELANDLRVSQGLEVNSTWQQQQQNIEFPSASSNITLEYQTMNNSVAVKQADVVLLTYPLDFNQNYTEADKLLDLDYYANKQSPDGPAMTYSIFAIDANALSQSGCSAYTYTLNGFLPYLRAPWFQFSEQAVDDVTMNGGTNPAFPFLTGHGGADQVVPFGYLGIRTDQPTLFFNPSLPPQISHIKVRTFHYAGATLSATMNTTHTNVTRFPSTQLSDLYQNTTLPFVVGTPGSAASNTTSYSIAINQTLTIPNRLYFQTLTKPDNLLQCLPVTSNDPYSAGQFPVAAIDGASSTSWQPSTNESSSLLINSTSIPASPIWSIYFNWGLRPPLRASVFFGNETTDEGQIYGNEWSIDIEDISPSLPYSPENTTQTFNEERVVPVVGNETRLVVEGGAWSGKYVRLVVEGCWENDGKGATVGEFVVVGS
;
A
#
# COMPACT_ATOMS: atom_id res chain seq x y z
N MET A 1 17.61 -16.05 2.40
CA MET A 1 16.84 -16.81 3.42
C MET A 1 15.48 -17.25 2.90
N GLN A 2 14.64 -16.33 2.39
CA GLN A 2 13.29 -16.66 1.87
C GLN A 2 13.27 -17.86 0.89
N GLU A 3 14.17 -17.91 -0.10
CA GLU A 3 14.27 -19.05 -1.02
C GLU A 3 14.52 -20.38 -0.30
N TYR A 4 15.32 -20.37 0.76
CA TYR A 4 15.55 -21.56 1.59
C TYR A 4 14.28 -21.94 2.38
N ASN A 5 13.54 -20.98 2.94
CA ASN A 5 12.26 -21.26 3.60
C ASN A 5 11.23 -21.86 2.63
N ILE A 6 11.14 -21.33 1.41
CA ILE A 6 10.19 -21.79 0.38
C ILE A 6 10.55 -23.20 -0.10
N THR A 7 11.82 -23.46 -0.41
CA THR A 7 12.24 -24.74 -1.00
C THR A 7 12.54 -25.81 0.05
N ASN A 8 12.92 -25.38 1.26
CA ASN A 8 13.53 -26.20 2.30
C ASN A 8 14.72 -27.05 1.79
N ASN A 9 15.41 -26.56 0.76
CA ASN A 9 16.54 -27.26 0.15
C ASN A 9 17.84 -26.98 0.91
N LYS A 10 18.07 -27.75 1.97
CA LYS A 10 19.25 -27.60 2.83
C LYS A 10 20.56 -27.82 2.06
N THR A 11 20.60 -28.78 1.14
CA THR A 11 21.79 -29.06 0.33
C THR A 11 22.22 -27.86 -0.52
N TRP A 12 21.26 -27.22 -1.19
CA TRP A 12 21.53 -25.98 -1.93
C TRP A 12 21.95 -24.85 -0.98
N PHE A 13 21.23 -24.66 0.13
CA PHE A 13 21.51 -23.59 1.08
C PHE A 13 22.88 -23.70 1.75
N ASP A 14 23.32 -24.92 2.07
CA ASP A 14 24.66 -25.22 2.61
C ASP A 14 25.79 -25.01 1.58
N ASN A 15 25.47 -25.04 0.29
CA ASN A 15 26.43 -25.02 -0.82
C ASN A 15 26.54 -23.64 -1.49
N GLY A 16 26.68 -22.58 -0.71
CA GLY A 16 26.95 -21.21 -1.20
C GLY A 16 26.06 -20.13 -0.60
N PRO A 17 24.72 -20.23 -0.67
CA PRO A 17 23.81 -19.17 -0.21
C PRO A 17 24.04 -18.75 1.25
N ARG A 18 24.31 -19.68 2.16
CA ARG A 18 24.66 -19.32 3.55
C ARG A 18 25.95 -18.51 3.62
N GLN A 19 26.98 -18.89 2.87
CA GLN A 19 28.27 -18.20 2.84
C GLN A 19 28.13 -16.79 2.25
N ILE A 20 27.18 -16.58 1.33
CA ILE A 20 26.83 -15.24 0.85
C ILE A 20 26.26 -14.40 2.00
N ILE A 21 25.32 -14.93 2.79
CA ILE A 21 24.76 -14.22 3.96
C ILE A 21 25.89 -13.82 4.93
N GLU A 22 26.77 -14.75 5.31
CA GLU A 22 27.91 -14.47 6.21
C GLU A 22 28.84 -13.40 5.61
N SER A 23 29.14 -13.47 4.30
CA SER A 23 30.00 -12.50 3.63
C SER A 23 29.39 -11.11 3.57
N THR A 24 28.08 -11.02 3.32
CA THR A 24 27.35 -9.75 3.38
C THR A 24 27.32 -9.21 4.81
N ALA A 25 27.15 -10.07 5.83
CA ALA A 25 27.20 -9.66 7.24
C ALA A 25 28.60 -9.11 7.63
N ILE A 26 29.68 -9.70 7.13
CA ILE A 26 31.05 -9.17 7.29
C ILE A 26 31.14 -7.76 6.68
N MET A 27 30.72 -7.59 5.42
CA MET A 27 30.71 -6.27 4.76
C MET A 27 29.89 -5.25 5.56
N THR A 28 28.66 -5.58 5.92
CA THR A 28 27.76 -4.72 6.69
C THR A 28 28.35 -4.33 8.04
N GLY A 29 28.95 -5.28 8.77
CA GLY A 29 29.63 -5.01 10.03
C GLY A 29 30.81 -4.04 9.89
N HIS A 30 31.46 -3.98 8.72
CA HIS A 30 32.51 -3.00 8.42
C HIS A 30 31.98 -1.63 7.95
N LEU A 31 30.78 -1.58 7.35
CA LEU A 31 30.13 -0.33 6.94
C LEU A 31 29.52 0.42 8.13
N LEU A 32 29.06 -0.31 9.15
CA LEU A 32 28.49 0.28 10.37
C LEU A 32 29.56 1.02 11.18
N MET A 33 29.30 2.30 11.44
CA MET A 33 30.18 3.18 12.19
C MET A 33 29.52 3.63 13.49
N TYR A 34 30.24 3.49 14.60
CA TYR A 34 29.76 3.94 15.91
C TYR A 34 29.74 5.46 15.99
N ASN A 35 28.57 6.03 16.23
CA ASN A 35 28.36 7.44 16.49
C ASN A 35 28.46 7.71 17.99
N LYS A 36 29.49 8.47 18.41
CA LYS A 36 29.73 8.77 19.84
C LYS A 36 28.69 9.71 20.45
N THR A 37 27.97 10.48 19.64
CA THR A 37 26.98 11.46 20.10
C THR A 37 25.68 10.76 20.46
N THR A 38 25.18 9.90 19.59
CA THR A 38 23.94 9.13 19.80
C THR A 38 24.17 7.82 20.54
N GLN A 39 25.43 7.39 20.67
CA GLN A 39 25.83 6.10 21.26
C GLN A 39 25.28 4.88 20.52
N SER A 40 25.04 5.02 19.22
CA SER A 40 24.44 4.03 18.32
C SER A 40 25.27 3.84 17.05
N TYR A 41 24.90 2.90 16.19
CA TYR A 41 25.56 2.62 14.91
C TYR A 41 24.78 3.17 13.73
N TRP A 42 25.49 3.83 12.82
CA TRP A 42 24.98 4.44 11.60
C TRP A 42 25.69 3.88 10.36
N ILE A 43 25.06 4.04 9.20
CA ILE A 43 25.72 3.95 7.89
C ILE A 43 25.73 5.36 7.28
N TYR A 44 26.89 5.84 6.88
CA TYR A 44 27.08 7.21 6.36
C TYR A 44 27.20 7.22 4.84
N ASN A 45 26.80 8.35 4.23
CA ASN A 45 26.96 8.61 2.79
C ASN A 45 26.44 7.47 1.90
N MET A 46 25.18 7.12 2.08
CA MET A 46 24.50 6.06 1.34
C MET A 46 23.32 6.63 0.55
N THR A 47 22.77 5.81 -0.35
CA THR A 47 21.52 6.09 -1.06
C THR A 47 20.61 4.90 -0.77
N ASP A 48 19.48 5.19 -0.15
CA ASP A 48 18.43 4.21 0.14
C ASP A 48 17.60 3.96 -1.16
N PRO A 49 16.58 3.08 -1.17
CA PRO A 49 15.75 2.85 -2.35
C PRO A 49 15.20 4.11 -3.02
N ASP A 50 14.89 5.17 -2.27
CA ASP A 50 14.56 6.49 -2.83
C ASP A 50 15.79 7.18 -3.42
N GLU A 51 15.93 7.10 -4.74
CA GLU A 51 17.04 7.71 -5.47
C GLU A 51 16.94 9.25 -5.62
N TYR A 52 15.88 9.89 -5.11
CA TYR A 52 15.88 11.35 -4.94
C TYR A 52 16.72 11.79 -3.73
N ALA A 53 16.97 10.89 -2.78
CA ALA A 53 17.71 11.14 -1.54
C ALA A 53 19.12 10.53 -1.57
N ASN A 54 20.01 11.10 -2.39
CA ASN A 54 21.40 10.62 -2.49
C ASN A 54 22.32 11.15 -1.38
N ASN A 55 23.35 10.36 -1.05
CA ASN A 55 24.42 10.74 -0.11
C ASN A 55 23.89 11.15 1.27
N LYS A 56 22.85 10.45 1.74
CA LYS A 56 22.24 10.65 3.05
C LYS A 56 22.89 9.76 4.09
N ASP A 57 22.79 10.19 5.33
CA ASP A 57 23.26 9.44 6.48
C ASP A 57 22.07 8.73 7.14
N ASN A 58 22.34 7.49 7.56
CA ASN A 58 21.48 6.68 8.43
C ASN A 58 20.02 6.60 7.97
N GLY A 59 19.80 6.07 6.78
CA GLY A 59 18.46 5.83 6.27
C GLY A 59 17.84 4.53 6.76
N ALA A 60 16.53 4.60 6.92
CA ALA A 60 15.74 3.65 7.69
C ALA A 60 15.78 2.24 7.09
N PHE A 61 15.61 2.13 5.77
CA PHE A 61 15.57 0.83 5.11
C PHE A 61 16.93 0.15 5.18
N THR A 62 18.01 0.86 4.87
CA THR A 62 19.38 0.32 4.93
C THR A 62 19.79 -0.06 6.35
N ILE A 63 19.51 0.76 7.37
CA ILE A 63 19.92 0.46 8.75
C ILE A 63 19.11 -0.71 9.34
N ALA A 64 17.80 -0.79 9.06
CA ALA A 64 16.97 -1.92 9.45
C ALA A 64 17.42 -3.22 8.75
N SER A 65 17.70 -3.15 7.45
CA SER A 65 18.24 -4.28 6.69
C SER A 65 19.59 -4.77 7.26
N ALA A 66 20.44 -3.85 7.70
CA ALA A 66 21.70 -4.18 8.35
C ALA A 66 21.49 -4.91 9.68
N ALA A 67 20.60 -4.42 10.55
CA ALA A 67 20.28 -5.09 11.81
C ALA A 67 19.69 -6.50 11.59
N THR A 68 18.70 -6.63 10.71
CA THR A 68 18.07 -7.91 10.35
C THR A 68 19.09 -8.91 9.80
N LEU A 69 20.02 -8.46 8.94
CA LEU A 69 21.07 -9.33 8.39
C LEU A 69 22.04 -9.82 9.47
N LEU A 70 22.47 -8.95 10.38
CA LEU A 70 23.42 -9.30 11.43
C LEU A 70 22.79 -10.23 12.48
N GLU A 71 21.51 -10.02 12.80
CA GLU A 71 20.72 -10.96 13.61
C GLU A 71 20.62 -12.32 12.93
N LEU A 72 20.18 -12.36 11.67
CA LEU A 72 20.07 -13.59 10.88
C LEU A 72 21.41 -14.34 10.76
N ALA A 73 22.52 -13.63 10.55
CA ALA A 73 23.83 -14.26 10.46
C ALA A 73 24.22 -14.93 11.79
N ASN A 74 23.96 -14.27 12.93
CA ASN A 74 24.19 -14.87 14.24
C ASN A 74 23.31 -16.09 14.52
N ASP A 75 22.03 -16.04 14.14
CA ASP A 75 21.13 -17.19 14.27
C ASP A 75 21.62 -18.39 13.44
N LEU A 76 22.09 -18.13 12.22
CA LEU A 76 22.67 -19.17 11.37
C LEU A 76 23.95 -19.74 11.99
N ARG A 77 24.82 -18.92 12.56
CA ARG A 77 26.03 -19.38 13.27
C ARG A 77 25.69 -20.30 14.44
N VAL A 78 24.73 -19.91 15.28
CA VAL A 78 24.25 -20.73 16.40
C VAL A 78 23.67 -22.05 15.89
N SER A 79 22.89 -22.04 14.82
CA SER A 79 22.34 -23.27 14.20
C SER A 79 23.43 -24.24 13.70
N GLN A 80 24.64 -23.75 13.45
CA GLN A 80 25.81 -24.54 13.04
C GLN A 80 26.71 -24.93 14.23
N GLY A 81 26.33 -24.60 15.46
CA GLY A 81 27.14 -24.82 16.66
C GLY A 81 28.34 -23.88 16.77
N LEU A 82 28.33 -22.75 16.06
CA LEU A 82 29.33 -21.68 16.20
C LEU A 82 28.89 -20.67 17.24
N GLU A 83 29.86 -19.97 17.82
CA GLU A 83 29.58 -18.86 18.73
C GLU A 83 29.02 -17.64 17.98
N VAL A 84 28.14 -16.91 18.66
CA VAL A 84 27.63 -15.61 18.25
C VAL A 84 28.80 -14.64 18.05
N ASN A 85 28.79 -13.87 16.96
CA ASN A 85 29.71 -12.76 16.80
C ASN A 85 29.22 -11.60 17.67
N SER A 86 29.90 -11.36 18.80
CA SER A 86 29.54 -10.33 19.77
C SER A 86 29.56 -8.91 19.18
N THR A 87 30.40 -8.65 18.17
CA THR A 87 30.43 -7.34 17.49
C THR A 87 29.15 -7.12 16.70
N TRP A 88 28.71 -8.13 15.93
CA TRP A 88 27.46 -8.06 15.18
C TRP A 88 26.24 -7.99 16.08
N GLN A 89 26.26 -8.73 17.20
CA GLN A 89 25.21 -8.64 18.21
C GLN A 89 25.14 -7.23 18.81
N GLN A 90 26.27 -6.63 19.17
CA GLN A 90 26.30 -5.25 19.66
C GLN A 90 25.82 -4.26 18.59
N GLN A 91 26.22 -4.44 17.34
CA GLN A 91 25.82 -3.57 16.23
C GLN A 91 24.32 -3.60 15.99
N GLN A 92 23.73 -4.80 15.82
CA GLN A 92 22.30 -4.92 15.52
C GLN A 92 21.41 -4.41 16.66
N GLN A 93 21.80 -4.65 17.92
CA GLN A 93 21.02 -4.21 19.09
C GLN A 93 21.09 -2.70 19.35
N ASN A 94 22.03 -1.99 18.73
CA ASN A 94 22.29 -0.57 19.01
C ASN A 94 22.35 0.26 17.73
N ILE A 95 21.56 -0.09 16.71
CA ILE A 95 21.36 0.79 15.56
C ILE A 95 20.59 2.06 15.96
N GLU A 96 20.82 3.16 15.23
CA GLU A 96 19.93 4.32 15.30
C GLU A 96 18.81 4.13 14.29
N PHE A 97 17.60 3.81 14.76
CA PHE A 97 16.44 3.78 13.89
C PHE A 97 15.85 5.21 13.80
N PRO A 98 15.85 5.85 12.62
CA PRO A 98 15.53 7.27 12.50
C PRO A 98 14.01 7.49 12.59
N SER A 99 13.55 8.24 13.61
CA SER A 99 12.11 8.50 13.83
C SER A 99 11.85 9.95 14.23
N ALA A 100 10.72 10.49 13.77
CA ALA A 100 10.25 11.82 14.12
C ALA A 100 9.57 11.83 15.50
N SER A 101 9.37 13.03 16.06
CA SER A 101 8.55 13.19 17.29
C SER A 101 7.08 12.80 17.12
N SER A 102 6.62 12.64 15.88
CA SER A 102 5.29 12.16 15.50
C SER A 102 5.21 10.64 15.37
N ASN A 103 6.31 9.92 15.66
CA ASN A 103 6.53 8.48 15.46
C ASN A 103 6.63 8.02 13.99
N ILE A 104 6.42 8.91 13.02
CA ILE A 104 6.72 8.60 11.61
C ILE A 104 8.22 8.30 11.49
N THR A 105 8.57 7.18 10.87
CA THR A 105 9.96 6.86 10.55
C THR A 105 10.48 7.89 9.55
N LEU A 106 11.65 8.46 9.84
CA LEU A 106 12.32 9.34 8.90
C LEU A 106 13.08 8.47 7.89
N GLU A 107 12.94 8.73 6.60
CA GLU A 107 13.65 7.99 5.55
C GLU A 107 15.17 8.06 5.74
N TYR A 108 15.65 9.20 6.25
CA TYR A 108 17.03 9.42 6.68
C TYR A 108 17.07 10.45 7.82
N GLN A 109 18.18 10.47 8.58
CA GLN A 109 18.27 11.20 9.86
C GLN A 109 17.90 12.69 9.80
N THR A 110 18.18 13.35 8.66
CA THR A 110 17.93 14.78 8.44
C THR A 110 16.70 15.06 7.59
N MET A 111 15.86 14.04 7.34
CA MET A 111 14.63 14.19 6.57
C MET A 111 13.70 15.18 7.26
N ASN A 112 13.09 16.04 6.45
CA ASN A 112 12.10 16.99 6.86
C ASN A 112 10.77 16.69 6.15
N ASN A 113 9.73 17.48 6.40
CA ASN A 113 8.39 17.23 5.88
C ASN A 113 8.21 17.61 4.40
N SER A 114 9.20 18.24 3.76
CA SER A 114 9.14 18.61 2.34
C SER A 114 9.61 17.50 1.40
N VAL A 115 9.88 16.29 1.94
CA VAL A 115 10.33 15.14 1.16
C VAL A 115 9.34 14.80 0.04
N ALA A 116 9.89 14.46 -1.12
CA ALA A 116 9.17 13.83 -2.23
C ALA A 116 9.92 12.54 -2.54
N VAL A 117 9.20 11.42 -2.51
CA VAL A 117 9.81 10.08 -2.52
C VAL A 117 9.68 9.48 -3.91
N LYS A 118 10.78 9.06 -4.53
CA LYS A 118 10.76 8.50 -5.88
C LYS A 118 10.03 7.17 -5.93
N GLN A 119 10.27 6.28 -4.98
CA GLN A 119 9.76 4.91 -4.97
C GLN A 119 9.67 4.34 -3.55
N ALA A 120 9.04 3.18 -3.40
CA ALA A 120 8.89 2.52 -2.10
C ALA A 120 10.23 2.41 -1.37
N ASP A 121 10.31 3.00 -0.17
CA ASP A 121 11.50 3.03 0.69
C ASP A 121 11.16 2.56 2.12
N VAL A 122 10.69 3.46 2.99
CA VAL A 122 10.28 3.11 4.36
C VAL A 122 9.19 2.04 4.38
N VAL A 123 8.25 2.06 3.43
CA VAL A 123 7.22 1.01 3.33
C VAL A 123 7.81 -0.39 3.07
N LEU A 124 9.02 -0.49 2.50
CA LEU A 124 9.71 -1.78 2.34
C LEU A 124 10.08 -2.44 3.67
N LEU A 125 10.09 -1.69 4.77
CA LEU A 125 10.26 -2.22 6.14
C LEU A 125 9.10 -3.16 6.52
N THR A 126 7.88 -2.89 6.04
CA THR A 126 6.72 -3.77 6.25
C THR A 126 6.81 -5.00 5.37
N TYR A 127 6.88 -4.79 4.05
CA TYR A 127 7.08 -5.85 3.07
C TYR A 127 8.06 -5.36 2.00
N PRO A 128 9.11 -6.13 1.67
CA PRO A 128 9.31 -7.54 2.03
C PRO A 128 10.23 -7.76 3.25
N LEU A 129 10.76 -6.71 3.88
CA LEU A 129 11.75 -6.87 4.94
C LEU A 129 11.17 -7.52 6.21
N ASP A 130 9.90 -7.22 6.53
CA ASP A 130 9.22 -7.59 7.77
C ASP A 130 10.05 -7.24 9.02
N PHE A 131 10.48 -5.98 9.10
CA PHE A 131 11.23 -5.46 10.23
C PHE A 131 10.32 -5.35 11.46
N ASN A 132 10.80 -5.84 12.61
CA ASN A 132 10.00 -5.93 13.84
C ASN A 132 10.78 -5.50 15.11
N GLN A 133 11.99 -4.93 14.97
CA GLN A 133 12.76 -4.45 16.12
C GLN A 133 12.33 -3.01 16.48
N ASN A 134 11.49 -2.87 17.52
CA ASN A 134 10.90 -1.58 17.95
C ASN A 134 10.13 -0.85 16.85
N TYR A 135 9.56 -1.60 15.90
CA TYR A 135 8.78 -1.08 14.78
C TYR A 135 7.46 -1.84 14.74
N THR A 136 6.41 -1.23 15.30
CA THR A 136 5.12 -1.88 15.56
C THR A 136 4.20 -1.84 14.33
N GLU A 137 3.11 -2.60 14.33
CA GLU A 137 2.09 -2.50 13.27
C GLU A 137 1.47 -1.10 13.16
N ALA A 138 1.38 -0.36 14.28
CA ALA A 138 0.91 1.01 14.28
C ALA A 138 1.89 1.95 13.60
N ASP A 139 3.20 1.77 13.82
CA ASP A 139 4.24 2.53 13.14
C ASP A 139 4.25 2.21 11.64
N LYS A 140 4.13 0.92 11.28
CA LYS A 140 3.99 0.45 9.89
C LYS A 140 2.81 1.10 9.16
N LEU A 141 1.65 1.17 9.80
CA LEU A 141 0.45 1.80 9.23
C LEU A 141 0.61 3.33 9.12
N LEU A 142 1.18 3.96 10.14
CA LEU A 142 1.46 5.40 10.15
C LEU A 142 2.43 5.78 9.01
N ASP A 143 3.47 4.99 8.80
CA ASP A 143 4.42 5.18 7.71
C ASP A 143 3.78 4.92 6.36
N LEU A 144 2.97 3.88 6.21
CA LEU A 144 2.20 3.64 4.99
C LEU A 144 1.36 4.87 4.59
N ASP A 145 0.60 5.42 5.54
CA ASP A 145 -0.27 6.57 5.29
C ASP A 145 0.52 7.85 4.97
N TYR A 146 1.64 8.08 5.66
CA TYR A 146 2.51 9.22 5.40
C TYR A 146 3.20 9.12 4.04
N TYR A 147 3.90 8.00 3.78
CA TYR A 147 4.70 7.83 2.57
C TYR A 147 3.85 7.68 1.31
N ALA A 148 2.62 7.16 1.41
CA ALA A 148 1.72 7.14 0.26
C ALA A 148 1.33 8.55 -0.20
N ASN A 149 1.22 9.52 0.72
CA ASN A 149 0.99 10.92 0.40
C ASN A 149 2.26 11.65 -0.12
N LYS A 150 3.46 11.17 0.24
CA LYS A 150 4.74 11.76 -0.19
C LYS A 150 5.32 11.12 -1.45
N GLN A 151 4.72 10.04 -1.92
CA GLN A 151 5.13 9.31 -3.10
C GLN A 151 4.94 10.15 -4.35
N SER A 152 6.03 10.34 -5.10
CA SER A 152 6.00 11.04 -6.39
C SER A 152 5.12 10.29 -7.40
N PRO A 153 4.30 11.00 -8.19
CA PRO A 153 3.57 10.41 -9.31
C PRO A 153 4.50 9.95 -10.45
N ASP A 154 5.76 10.44 -10.47
CA ASP A 154 6.81 10.08 -11.45
C ASP A 154 7.66 8.88 -10.98
N GLY A 155 7.17 8.16 -9.96
CA GLY A 155 7.81 6.94 -9.48
C GLY A 155 7.69 5.78 -10.48
N PRO A 156 8.57 4.77 -10.39
CA PRO A 156 8.54 3.63 -11.28
C PRO A 156 7.42 2.64 -10.95
N ALA A 157 7.03 1.83 -11.94
CA ALA A 157 5.87 0.94 -11.91
C ALA A 157 5.75 -0.05 -10.74
N MET A 158 6.86 -0.42 -10.10
CA MET A 158 6.86 -1.38 -8.99
C MET A 158 6.34 -0.79 -7.67
N THR A 159 6.37 0.54 -7.53
CA THR A 159 6.18 1.24 -6.25
C THR A 159 4.84 0.92 -5.60
N TYR A 160 3.73 1.22 -6.27
CA TYR A 160 2.39 1.03 -5.71
C TYR A 160 2.00 -0.45 -5.52
N SER A 161 2.76 -1.40 -6.08
CA SER A 161 2.56 -2.81 -5.77
C SER A 161 2.90 -3.11 -4.30
N ILE A 162 3.92 -2.45 -3.74
CA ILE A 162 4.28 -2.56 -2.32
C ILE A 162 3.19 -1.91 -1.46
N PHE A 163 2.75 -0.69 -1.80
CA PHE A 163 1.62 -0.03 -1.13
C PHE A 163 0.35 -0.88 -1.14
N ALA A 164 0.04 -1.58 -2.23
CA ALA A 164 -1.10 -2.49 -2.31
C ALA A 164 -0.98 -3.69 -1.36
N ILE A 165 0.21 -4.27 -1.24
CA ILE A 165 0.49 -5.40 -0.34
C ILE A 165 0.40 -4.94 1.11
N ASP A 166 1.00 -3.80 1.45
CA ASP A 166 1.03 -3.25 2.80
C ASP A 166 -0.34 -2.76 3.25
N ALA A 167 -1.08 -2.02 2.40
CA ALA A 167 -2.45 -1.60 2.70
C ALA A 167 -3.35 -2.82 2.95
N ASN A 168 -3.21 -3.89 2.17
CA ASN A 168 -3.98 -5.10 2.45
C ASN A 168 -3.60 -5.71 3.80
N ALA A 169 -2.32 -5.72 4.17
CA ALA A 169 -1.83 -6.32 5.40
C ALA A 169 -2.15 -5.49 6.66
N LEU A 170 -2.12 -4.16 6.57
CA LEU A 170 -2.11 -3.23 7.71
C LEU A 170 -3.40 -2.43 7.90
N SER A 171 -4.11 -2.08 6.82
CA SER A 171 -5.27 -1.18 6.93
C SER A 171 -6.39 -1.79 7.76
N GLN A 172 -7.03 -0.94 8.58
CA GLN A 172 -8.08 -1.34 9.50
C GLN A 172 -9.49 -1.04 8.99
N SER A 173 -9.60 -0.23 7.93
CA SER A 173 -10.82 0.21 7.25
C SER A 173 -10.51 0.51 5.78
N GLY A 174 -11.54 0.82 4.98
CA GLY A 174 -11.38 1.20 3.59
C GLY A 174 -10.92 0.05 2.67
N CYS A 175 -10.60 0.36 1.42
CA CYS A 175 -10.22 -0.59 0.38
C CYS A 175 -9.14 -0.03 -0.55
N SER A 176 -8.33 0.91 -0.07
CA SER A 176 -7.24 1.54 -0.83
C SER A 176 -6.22 0.55 -1.40
N ALA A 177 -6.09 -0.66 -0.81
CA ALA A 177 -5.30 -1.75 -1.40
C ALA A 177 -5.69 -2.07 -2.86
N TYR A 178 -6.98 -1.95 -3.20
CA TYR A 178 -7.44 -2.10 -4.58
C TYR A 178 -7.00 -0.92 -5.46
N THR A 179 -7.16 0.31 -4.97
CA THR A 179 -6.70 1.52 -5.67
C THR A 179 -5.20 1.45 -5.95
N TYR A 180 -4.38 1.14 -4.95
CA TYR A 180 -2.94 0.95 -5.13
C TYR A 180 -2.59 -0.17 -6.13
N THR A 181 -3.42 -1.23 -6.20
CA THR A 181 -3.25 -2.27 -7.22
C THR A 181 -3.45 -1.72 -8.63
N LEU A 182 -4.45 -0.84 -8.82
CA LEU A 182 -4.64 -0.14 -10.08
C LEU A 182 -3.49 0.81 -10.36
N ASN A 183 -3.02 1.56 -9.35
CA ASN A 183 -1.86 2.45 -9.47
C ASN A 183 -0.61 1.70 -9.90
N GLY A 184 -0.32 0.53 -9.33
CA GLY A 184 0.87 -0.27 -9.66
C GLY A 184 0.79 -1.02 -11.00
N PHE A 185 -0.32 -0.89 -11.73
CA PHE A 185 -0.57 -1.64 -12.95
C PHE A 185 -0.95 -0.75 -14.13
N LEU A 186 -2.13 -0.11 -14.08
CA LEU A 186 -2.76 0.51 -15.25
C LEU A 186 -1.96 1.67 -15.88
N PRO A 187 -1.37 2.62 -15.12
CA PRO A 187 -0.66 3.76 -15.70
C PRO A 187 0.57 3.37 -16.53
N TYR A 188 1.13 2.19 -16.25
CA TYR A 188 2.40 1.74 -16.81
C TYR A 188 2.23 0.86 -18.05
N LEU A 189 1.00 0.43 -18.37
CA LEU A 189 0.75 -0.43 -19.53
C LEU A 189 0.90 0.33 -20.86
N ARG A 190 1.49 -0.34 -21.85
CA ARG A 190 1.53 0.13 -23.24
C ARG A 190 0.90 -0.89 -24.18
N ALA A 191 -0.11 -0.44 -24.92
CA ALA A 191 -0.71 -1.20 -26.01
C ALA A 191 0.32 -1.46 -27.14
N PRO A 192 0.13 -2.49 -27.98
CA PRO A 192 -0.97 -3.46 -27.96
C PRO A 192 -0.70 -4.68 -27.05
N TRP A 193 0.53 -4.84 -26.56
CA TRP A 193 0.95 -6.04 -25.81
C TRP A 193 0.79 -5.92 -24.31
N PHE A 194 0.39 -4.74 -23.82
CA PHE A 194 0.23 -4.46 -22.39
C PHE A 194 1.52 -4.77 -21.61
N GLN A 195 2.66 -4.41 -22.20
CA GLN A 195 3.95 -4.42 -21.51
C GLN A 195 4.08 -3.16 -20.65
N PHE A 196 4.82 -3.28 -19.56
CA PHE A 196 5.08 -2.16 -18.66
C PHE A 196 6.17 -1.24 -19.22
N SER A 197 5.92 0.06 -19.18
CA SER A 197 6.96 1.08 -19.09
C SER A 197 7.38 1.26 -17.64
N GLU A 198 8.61 1.71 -17.41
CA GLU A 198 9.06 2.11 -16.08
C GLU A 198 8.23 3.26 -15.54
N GLN A 199 7.88 4.22 -16.41
CA GLN A 199 7.22 5.47 -16.04
C GLN A 199 5.76 5.48 -16.46
N ALA A 200 4.92 6.21 -15.72
CA ALA A 200 3.52 6.40 -16.11
C ALA A 200 3.44 7.22 -17.41
N VAL A 201 4.33 8.21 -17.57
CA VAL A 201 4.46 9.05 -18.76
C VAL A 201 5.85 8.82 -19.40
N ASP A 202 5.88 8.47 -20.69
CA ASP A 202 7.14 8.16 -21.36
C ASP A 202 7.91 9.40 -21.85
N ASP A 203 7.22 10.55 -21.96
CA ASP A 203 7.85 11.82 -22.30
C ASP A 203 8.69 12.33 -21.13
N VAL A 204 10.01 12.35 -21.35
CA VAL A 204 11.04 12.79 -20.39
C VAL A 204 10.79 14.20 -19.86
N THR A 205 10.16 15.06 -20.67
CA THR A 205 9.85 16.44 -20.25
C THR A 205 8.68 16.54 -19.27
N MET A 206 7.95 15.44 -19.09
CA MET A 206 6.72 15.36 -18.29
C MET A 206 6.79 14.38 -17.11
N ASN A 207 7.90 13.66 -16.92
CA ASN A 207 8.06 12.59 -15.92
C ASN A 207 9.25 12.80 -14.96
N GLY A 208 9.61 14.07 -14.71
CA GLY A 208 10.75 14.40 -13.87
C GLY A 208 12.13 14.17 -14.51
N GLY A 209 12.21 14.06 -15.85
CA GLY A 209 13.49 13.94 -16.56
C GLY A 209 14.05 12.53 -16.66
N THR A 210 13.22 11.51 -16.43
CA THR A 210 13.66 10.11 -16.45
C THR A 210 13.45 9.49 -17.83
N ASN A 211 14.48 8.82 -18.38
CA ASN A 211 14.33 8.02 -19.59
C ASN A 211 13.72 6.66 -19.21
N PRO A 212 12.47 6.35 -19.57
CA PRO A 212 11.82 5.11 -19.13
C PRO A 212 12.45 3.88 -19.78
N ALA A 213 12.70 2.85 -18.98
CA ALA A 213 12.93 1.51 -19.50
C ALA A 213 11.64 0.91 -20.09
N PHE A 214 11.75 0.26 -21.25
CA PHE A 214 10.64 -0.48 -21.88
C PHE A 214 11.15 -1.70 -22.69
N PRO A 215 10.65 -2.92 -22.45
CA PRO A 215 9.72 -3.30 -21.39
C PRO A 215 10.41 -3.30 -20.02
N PHE A 216 9.69 -2.89 -18.98
CA PHE A 216 10.17 -2.84 -17.60
C PHE A 216 9.73 -4.08 -16.80
N LEU A 217 10.62 -5.08 -16.72
CA LEU A 217 10.31 -6.36 -16.07
C LEU A 217 10.09 -6.24 -14.55
N THR A 218 10.73 -5.28 -13.89
CA THR A 218 10.54 -5.06 -12.45
C THR A 218 9.11 -4.61 -12.14
N GLY A 219 8.49 -3.81 -13.01
CA GLY A 219 7.07 -3.47 -12.91
C GLY A 219 6.15 -4.69 -13.00
N HIS A 220 6.44 -5.62 -13.92
CA HIS A 220 5.71 -6.89 -14.01
C HIS A 220 5.87 -7.70 -12.71
N GLY A 221 7.11 -7.78 -12.19
CA GLY A 221 7.39 -8.46 -10.93
C GLY A 221 6.67 -7.86 -9.72
N GLY A 222 6.48 -6.54 -9.68
CA GLY A 222 5.67 -5.87 -8.67
C GLY A 222 4.19 -6.28 -8.77
N ALA A 223 3.59 -6.13 -9.95
CA ALA A 223 2.20 -6.50 -10.18
C ALA A 223 1.93 -8.00 -9.89
N ASP A 224 2.88 -8.87 -10.25
CA ASP A 224 2.81 -10.30 -10.00
C ASP A 224 2.87 -10.69 -8.52
N GLN A 225 3.27 -9.77 -7.63
CA GLN A 225 3.31 -10.03 -6.19
C GLN A 225 1.99 -9.70 -5.48
N VAL A 226 1.18 -8.77 -6.00
CA VAL A 226 0.00 -8.25 -5.30
C VAL A 226 -1.00 -9.35 -4.91
N VAL A 227 -1.32 -10.27 -5.82
CA VAL A 227 -2.29 -11.33 -5.53
C VAL A 227 -1.77 -12.34 -4.49
N PRO A 228 -0.60 -13.00 -4.66
CA PRO A 228 -0.12 -13.98 -3.69
C PRO A 228 0.34 -13.37 -2.36
N PHE A 229 1.03 -12.23 -2.37
CA PHE A 229 1.64 -11.65 -1.16
C PHE A 229 0.77 -10.55 -0.53
N GLY A 230 -0.07 -9.88 -1.31
CA GLY A 230 -1.08 -8.94 -0.80
C GLY A 230 -2.37 -9.68 -0.43
N TYR A 231 -3.17 -10.07 -1.42
CA TYR A 231 -4.52 -10.57 -1.17
C TYR A 231 -4.57 -11.92 -0.47
N LEU A 232 -3.78 -12.91 -0.90
CA LEU A 232 -3.66 -14.18 -0.17
C LEU A 232 -2.82 -14.03 1.10
N GLY A 233 -2.00 -12.98 1.19
CA GLY A 233 -1.18 -12.66 2.35
C GLY A 233 -0.09 -13.70 2.63
N ILE A 234 0.49 -14.30 1.59
CA ILE A 234 1.60 -15.24 1.78
C ILE A 234 2.78 -14.52 2.44
N ARG A 235 3.39 -15.15 3.44
CA ARG A 235 4.68 -14.75 4.00
C ARG A 235 5.63 -15.95 4.00
N THR A 236 6.87 -15.72 3.57
CA THR A 236 7.91 -16.74 3.28
C THR A 236 9.26 -16.41 3.92
N ASP A 237 9.33 -15.30 4.64
CA ASP A 237 10.40 -14.88 5.54
C ASP A 237 10.47 -15.78 6.80
N GLN A 238 9.42 -16.55 7.09
CA GLN A 238 9.34 -17.53 8.18
C GLN A 238 9.68 -18.97 7.73
N PRO A 239 10.14 -19.86 8.63
CA PRO A 239 10.40 -21.28 8.33
C PRO A 239 9.12 -22.13 8.18
N THR A 240 7.95 -21.51 8.20
CA THR A 240 6.63 -22.12 7.97
C THR A 240 5.84 -21.22 7.02
N LEU A 241 4.97 -21.82 6.21
CA LEU A 241 4.09 -21.06 5.31
C LEU A 241 3.01 -20.33 6.10
N PHE A 242 2.87 -19.03 5.88
CA PHE A 242 1.79 -18.22 6.42
C PHE A 242 0.83 -17.77 5.31
N PHE A 243 -0.45 -17.63 5.68
CA PHE A 243 -1.48 -16.94 4.90
C PHE A 243 -2.15 -15.88 5.77
N ASN A 244 -2.61 -14.78 5.17
CA ASN A 244 -3.43 -13.79 5.87
C ASN A 244 -4.48 -13.16 4.94
N PRO A 245 -5.42 -13.97 4.43
CA PRO A 245 -6.17 -13.63 3.23
C PRO A 245 -7.16 -12.49 3.44
N SER A 246 -7.23 -11.57 2.48
CA SER A 246 -8.25 -10.52 2.36
C SER A 246 -8.41 -10.13 0.89
N LEU A 247 -9.60 -10.33 0.31
CA LEU A 247 -9.90 -9.94 -1.05
C LEU A 247 -10.63 -8.59 -1.05
N PRO A 248 -10.14 -7.55 -1.77
CA PRO A 248 -10.86 -6.28 -1.86
C PRO A 248 -12.27 -6.46 -2.44
N PRO A 249 -13.27 -5.70 -1.96
CA PRO A 249 -14.68 -5.90 -2.30
C PRO A 249 -14.99 -5.67 -3.80
N GLN A 250 -14.13 -4.95 -4.52
CA GLN A 250 -14.23 -4.73 -5.96
C GLN A 250 -13.96 -6.00 -6.79
N ILE A 251 -13.33 -7.02 -6.19
CA ILE A 251 -13.03 -8.30 -6.85
C ILE A 251 -13.95 -9.37 -6.25
N SER A 252 -14.90 -9.87 -7.03
CA SER A 252 -15.85 -10.88 -6.53
C SER A 252 -15.19 -12.24 -6.26
N HIS A 253 -14.31 -12.66 -7.16
CA HIS A 253 -13.61 -13.94 -7.10
C HIS A 253 -12.23 -13.83 -7.74
N ILE A 254 -11.24 -14.51 -7.18
CA ILE A 254 -9.92 -14.64 -7.80
C ILE A 254 -9.37 -16.06 -7.61
N LYS A 255 -8.68 -16.56 -8.63
CA LYS A 255 -7.86 -17.77 -8.53
C LYS A 255 -6.41 -17.34 -8.47
N VAL A 256 -5.74 -17.65 -7.37
CA VAL A 256 -4.30 -17.45 -7.24
C VAL A 256 -3.60 -18.47 -8.14
N ARG A 257 -2.52 -18.05 -8.82
CA ARG A 257 -1.67 -18.98 -9.59
C ARG A 257 -1.23 -20.14 -8.71
N THR A 258 -1.04 -21.32 -9.30
CA THR A 258 -0.45 -22.46 -8.57
C THR A 258 0.90 -22.06 -8.00
N PHE A 259 1.13 -22.37 -6.73
CA PHE A 259 2.38 -22.07 -6.04
C PHE A 259 2.87 -23.29 -5.27
N HIS A 260 4.13 -23.24 -4.86
CA HIS A 260 4.79 -24.38 -4.23
C HIS A 260 5.48 -23.95 -2.94
N TYR A 261 5.41 -24.81 -1.93
CA TYR A 261 6.11 -24.65 -0.66
C TYR A 261 6.60 -26.01 -0.20
N ALA A 262 7.88 -26.12 0.15
CA ALA A 262 8.56 -27.38 0.49
C ALA A 262 8.29 -28.51 -0.54
N GLY A 263 8.18 -28.13 -1.83
CA GLY A 263 7.84 -29.00 -2.95
C GLY A 263 6.37 -29.44 -3.03
N ALA A 264 5.51 -29.12 -2.05
CA ALA A 264 4.08 -29.36 -2.12
C ALA A 264 3.41 -28.40 -3.11
N THR A 265 2.41 -28.89 -3.87
CA THR A 265 1.69 -28.10 -4.85
C THR A 265 0.37 -27.58 -4.28
N LEU A 266 0.18 -26.26 -4.30
CA LEU A 266 -0.97 -25.58 -3.71
C LEU A 266 -1.67 -24.71 -4.76
N SER A 267 -3.00 -24.62 -4.65
CA SER A 267 -3.82 -23.61 -5.33
C SER A 267 -4.70 -22.94 -4.30
N ALA A 268 -5.01 -21.67 -4.52
CA ALA A 268 -6.00 -20.95 -3.73
C ALA A 268 -7.06 -20.31 -4.63
N THR A 269 -8.32 -20.37 -4.21
CA THR A 269 -9.40 -19.56 -4.78
C THR A 269 -10.03 -18.74 -3.67
N MET A 270 -10.28 -17.47 -3.93
CA MET A 270 -10.80 -16.53 -2.95
C MET A 270 -12.10 -15.93 -3.47
N ASN A 271 -13.05 -15.72 -2.56
CA ASN A 271 -14.13 -14.75 -2.73
C ASN A 271 -14.06 -13.75 -1.58
N THR A 272 -15.09 -12.92 -1.39
CA THR A 272 -15.11 -11.90 -0.34
C THR A 272 -14.89 -12.49 1.07
N THR A 273 -15.63 -13.54 1.44
CA THR A 273 -15.71 -14.01 2.83
C THR A 273 -14.69 -15.07 3.21
N HIS A 274 -14.16 -15.81 2.24
CA HIS A 274 -13.26 -16.94 2.51
C HIS A 274 -12.37 -17.32 1.33
N THR A 275 -11.30 -18.04 1.66
CA THR A 275 -10.31 -18.59 0.74
C THR A 275 -10.28 -20.11 0.87
N ASN A 276 -10.39 -20.79 -0.26
CA ASN A 276 -10.19 -22.24 -0.36
C ASN A 276 -8.76 -22.53 -0.78
N VAL A 277 -8.00 -23.22 0.06
CA VAL A 277 -6.65 -23.70 -0.24
C VAL A 277 -6.72 -25.20 -0.51
N THR A 278 -6.24 -25.64 -1.66
CA THR A 278 -6.21 -27.06 -2.06
C THR A 278 -4.77 -27.51 -2.25
N ARG A 279 -4.41 -28.66 -1.68
CA ARG A 279 -3.12 -29.33 -1.94
C ARG A 279 -3.29 -30.45 -2.96
N PHE A 280 -2.43 -30.47 -3.97
CA PHE A 280 -2.41 -31.49 -5.01
C PHE A 280 -1.15 -32.37 -4.91
N PRO A 281 -1.17 -33.60 -5.46
CA PRO A 281 0.05 -34.37 -5.64
C PRO A 281 1.04 -33.61 -6.52
N SER A 282 2.26 -33.43 -6.06
CA SER A 282 3.32 -32.81 -6.85
C SER A 282 3.84 -33.77 -7.92
N THR A 283 3.94 -33.31 -9.16
CA THR A 283 4.42 -34.11 -10.31
C THR A 283 5.82 -33.72 -10.77
N GLN A 284 6.24 -32.48 -10.52
CA GLN A 284 7.52 -31.94 -10.97
C GLN A 284 8.53 -31.72 -9.82
N LEU A 285 8.04 -31.62 -8.59
CA LEU A 285 8.82 -31.30 -7.40
C LEU A 285 8.73 -32.43 -6.37
N SER A 286 9.79 -32.59 -5.59
CA SER A 286 9.81 -33.50 -4.44
C SER A 286 9.05 -32.87 -3.27
N ASP A 287 7.81 -33.29 -3.05
CA ASP A 287 7.00 -32.85 -1.91
C ASP A 287 7.54 -33.46 -0.62
N LEU A 288 8.13 -32.62 0.24
CA LEU A 288 8.74 -33.04 1.50
C LEU A 288 7.71 -33.56 2.52
N TYR A 289 6.42 -33.29 2.29
CA TYR A 289 5.30 -33.74 3.10
C TYR A 289 4.48 -34.82 2.38
N GLN A 290 4.99 -35.48 1.34
CA GLN A 290 4.21 -36.42 0.51
C GLN A 290 3.48 -37.54 1.30
N ASN A 291 4.07 -37.99 2.41
CA ASN A 291 3.54 -39.06 3.26
C ASN A 291 2.83 -38.54 4.52
N THR A 292 2.54 -37.25 4.59
CA THR A 292 1.93 -36.60 5.76
C THR A 292 1.12 -35.35 5.34
N THR A 293 0.62 -34.62 6.32
CA THR A 293 -0.02 -33.31 6.11
C THR A 293 1.02 -32.19 6.08
N LEU A 294 0.78 -31.17 5.25
CA LEU A 294 1.62 -29.96 5.18
C LEU A 294 1.10 -28.97 6.23
N PRO A 295 1.90 -28.55 7.23
CA PRO A 295 1.51 -27.52 8.17
C PRO A 295 1.59 -26.13 7.53
N PHE A 296 0.66 -25.25 7.91
CA PHE A 296 0.73 -23.81 7.64
C PHE A 296 0.01 -23.03 8.74
N VAL A 297 0.22 -21.72 8.78
CA VAL A 297 -0.40 -20.83 9.77
C VAL A 297 -1.23 -19.77 9.05
N VAL A 298 -2.39 -19.43 9.62
CA VAL A 298 -3.19 -18.28 9.20
C VAL A 298 -3.03 -17.19 10.24
N GLY A 299 -2.58 -16.00 9.82
CA GLY A 299 -2.29 -14.84 10.66
C GLY A 299 -1.05 -14.08 10.18
N THR A 300 -0.66 -13.04 10.91
CA THR A 300 0.56 -12.26 10.63
C THR A 300 1.72 -12.81 11.46
N PRO A 301 2.88 -13.15 10.86
CA PRO A 301 4.08 -13.52 11.61
C PRO A 301 4.46 -12.47 12.66
N GLY A 302 4.86 -12.91 13.86
CA GLY A 302 5.40 -12.02 14.90
C GLY A 302 4.43 -10.99 15.49
N SER A 303 3.19 -10.91 14.99
CA SER A 303 2.21 -9.91 15.43
C SER A 303 1.57 -10.28 16.76
N ALA A 304 1.59 -9.34 17.71
CA ALA A 304 0.83 -9.45 18.94
C ALA A 304 -0.67 -9.13 18.76
N ALA A 305 -1.04 -8.45 17.67
CA ALA A 305 -2.41 -8.04 17.37
C ALA A 305 -3.18 -9.10 16.53
N SER A 306 -2.45 -9.97 15.83
CA SER A 306 -3.03 -11.01 14.97
C SER A 306 -3.11 -12.36 15.69
N ASN A 307 -4.32 -12.88 15.86
CA ASN A 307 -4.49 -14.26 16.34
C ASN A 307 -4.04 -15.23 15.25
N THR A 308 -3.00 -16.03 15.53
CA THR A 308 -2.54 -17.07 14.60
C THR A 308 -3.30 -18.38 14.82
N THR A 309 -3.69 -19.04 13.73
CA THR A 309 -4.32 -20.37 13.77
C THR A 309 -3.50 -21.35 12.92
N SER A 310 -3.10 -22.48 13.51
CA SER A 310 -2.36 -23.53 12.82
C SER A 310 -3.30 -24.49 12.08
N TYR A 311 -2.94 -24.84 10.86
CA TYR A 311 -3.63 -25.80 10.01
C TYR A 311 -2.67 -26.86 9.49
N SER A 312 -3.23 -27.97 9.00
CA SER A 312 -2.48 -29.00 8.28
C SER A 312 -3.31 -29.55 7.14
N ILE A 313 -2.74 -29.67 5.94
CA ILE A 313 -3.46 -30.09 4.72
C ILE A 313 -2.87 -31.35 4.08
N ALA A 314 -3.71 -32.36 3.90
CA ALA A 314 -3.38 -33.60 3.18
C ALA A 314 -3.43 -33.40 1.67
N ILE A 315 -2.81 -34.30 0.91
CA ILE A 315 -2.93 -34.34 -0.55
C ILE A 315 -4.40 -34.59 -0.94
N ASN A 316 -4.89 -33.86 -1.94
CA ASN A 316 -6.29 -33.83 -2.41
C ASN A 316 -7.31 -33.28 -1.40
N GLN A 317 -6.85 -32.64 -0.34
CA GLN A 317 -7.71 -31.94 0.60
C GLN A 317 -7.85 -30.46 0.20
N THR A 318 -9.04 -29.90 0.46
CA THR A 318 -9.29 -28.45 0.43
C THR A 318 -9.65 -28.00 1.84
N LEU A 319 -9.04 -26.90 2.28
CA LEU A 319 -9.38 -26.20 3.51
C LEU A 319 -9.97 -24.84 3.18
N THR A 320 -11.05 -24.47 3.87
CA THR A 320 -11.67 -23.15 3.77
C THR A 320 -11.23 -22.30 4.96
N ILE A 321 -10.61 -21.16 4.68
CA ILE A 321 -10.07 -20.22 5.65
C ILE A 321 -10.89 -18.93 5.56
N PRO A 322 -11.35 -18.35 6.68
CA PRO A 322 -12.03 -17.07 6.65
C PRO A 322 -11.09 -15.95 6.19
N ASN A 323 -11.59 -15.02 5.39
CA ASN A 323 -10.85 -13.83 5.03
C ASN A 323 -10.98 -12.77 6.13
N ARG A 324 -9.97 -11.91 6.25
CA ARG A 324 -10.15 -10.61 6.92
C ARG A 324 -11.12 -9.77 6.08
N LEU A 325 -12.01 -9.06 6.76
CA LEU A 325 -13.02 -8.19 6.16
C LEU A 325 -12.83 -6.75 6.65
N TYR A 326 -11.58 -6.29 6.75
CA TYR A 326 -11.24 -4.99 7.35
C TYR A 326 -11.96 -3.83 6.65
N PHE A 327 -12.21 -3.94 5.34
CA PHE A 327 -12.93 -2.96 4.53
C PHE A 327 -14.39 -2.74 4.94
N GLN A 328 -14.97 -3.64 5.74
CA GLN A 328 -16.31 -3.45 6.32
C GLN A 328 -16.31 -2.48 7.50
N THR A 329 -15.15 -2.28 8.15
CA THR A 329 -14.98 -1.22 9.14
C THR A 329 -14.99 0.12 8.39
N LEU A 330 -15.87 1.03 8.78
CA LEU A 330 -15.98 2.33 8.15
C LEU A 330 -14.90 3.29 8.68
N THR A 331 -14.14 3.92 7.78
CA THR A 331 -13.15 4.95 8.11
C THR A 331 -13.80 6.15 8.80
N LYS A 332 -15.02 6.51 8.37
CA LYS A 332 -15.90 7.48 9.03
C LYS A 332 -17.17 6.77 9.50
N PRO A 333 -17.62 6.96 10.76
CA PRO A 333 -18.88 6.42 11.23
C PRO A 333 -20.04 6.75 10.28
N ASP A 334 -20.89 5.77 10.03
CA ASP A 334 -22.11 5.88 9.22
C ASP A 334 -21.88 6.34 7.77
N ASN A 335 -20.66 6.18 7.24
CA ASN A 335 -20.36 6.41 5.82
C ASN A 335 -21.14 5.44 4.92
N LEU A 336 -21.94 5.98 4.02
CA LEU A 336 -22.76 5.23 3.07
C LEU A 336 -22.01 4.87 1.78
N LEU A 337 -20.88 5.51 1.47
CA LEU A 337 -20.24 5.40 0.16
C LEU A 337 -19.00 4.50 0.12
N GLN A 338 -18.42 4.18 1.27
CA GLN A 338 -17.13 3.50 1.34
C GLN A 338 -17.11 2.22 0.50
N CYS A 339 -16.15 2.13 -0.42
CA CYS A 339 -15.87 0.94 -1.22
C CYS A 339 -17.03 0.43 -2.09
N LEU A 340 -18.03 1.28 -2.35
CA LEU A 340 -19.10 0.97 -3.30
C LEU A 340 -18.62 1.05 -4.76
N PRO A 341 -19.35 0.46 -5.71
CA PRO A 341 -19.04 0.62 -7.12
C PRO A 341 -19.15 2.09 -7.54
N VAL A 342 -18.10 2.62 -8.17
CA VAL A 342 -18.03 4.00 -8.65
C VAL A 342 -17.44 4.07 -10.06
N THR A 343 -17.95 4.96 -10.90
CA THR A 343 -17.48 5.20 -12.27
C THR A 343 -17.38 6.69 -12.57
N SER A 344 -16.56 7.04 -13.56
CA SER A 344 -16.49 8.36 -14.21
C SER A 344 -16.46 8.13 -15.71
N ASN A 345 -17.26 8.88 -16.46
CA ASN A 345 -17.16 8.94 -17.92
C ASN A 345 -16.12 9.98 -18.37
N ASP A 346 -15.74 10.89 -17.47
CA ASP A 346 -14.77 11.94 -17.72
C ASP A 346 -13.33 11.41 -17.61
N PRO A 347 -12.41 11.88 -18.45
CA PRO A 347 -11.00 11.49 -18.40
C PRO A 347 -10.34 11.98 -17.12
N TYR A 348 -9.44 11.17 -16.58
CA TYR A 348 -8.72 11.45 -15.34
C TYR A 348 -7.21 11.31 -15.51
N SER A 349 -6.48 11.98 -14.63
CA SER A 349 -5.02 11.96 -14.60
C SER A 349 -4.50 10.54 -14.32
N ALA A 350 -3.30 10.23 -14.82
CA ALA A 350 -2.70 8.91 -14.65
C ALA A 350 -2.62 8.51 -13.15
N GLY A 351 -3.18 7.34 -12.81
CA GLY A 351 -3.21 6.86 -11.43
C GLY A 351 -4.29 7.48 -10.54
N GLN A 352 -5.11 8.41 -11.04
CA GLN A 352 -6.10 9.15 -10.23
C GLN A 352 -7.52 8.62 -10.47
N PHE A 353 -7.78 7.40 -10.02
CA PHE A 353 -8.98 6.63 -10.40
C PHE A 353 -10.23 7.05 -9.63
N PRO A 354 -11.44 6.92 -10.24
CA PRO A 354 -12.73 7.13 -9.56
C PRO A 354 -12.89 6.43 -8.21
N VAL A 355 -12.39 5.20 -8.09
CA VAL A 355 -12.46 4.39 -6.85
C VAL A 355 -11.74 5.03 -5.67
N ALA A 356 -10.72 5.86 -5.93
CA ALA A 356 -9.95 6.51 -4.89
C ALA A 356 -10.78 7.51 -4.08
N ALA A 357 -11.80 8.14 -4.68
CA ALA A 357 -12.64 9.11 -3.98
C ALA A 357 -13.44 8.52 -2.81
N ILE A 358 -13.55 7.19 -2.69
CA ILE A 358 -14.39 6.52 -1.67
C ILE A 358 -13.70 5.28 -1.08
N ASP A 359 -12.37 5.18 -1.20
CA ASP A 359 -11.63 4.00 -0.75
C ASP A 359 -11.20 4.08 0.72
N GLY A 360 -11.47 5.19 1.41
CA GLY A 360 -11.18 5.35 2.83
C GLY A 360 -9.74 5.77 3.14
N ALA A 361 -8.91 6.10 2.15
CA ALA A 361 -7.55 6.58 2.33
C ALA A 361 -7.39 8.04 1.87
N SER A 362 -6.56 8.81 2.59
CA SER A 362 -6.28 10.21 2.22
C SER A 362 -5.20 10.37 1.15
N SER A 363 -4.44 9.31 0.91
CA SER A 363 -3.25 9.27 0.05
C SER A 363 -3.53 8.87 -1.40
N THR A 364 -4.75 8.40 -1.69
CA THR A 364 -5.25 8.15 -3.04
C THR A 364 -6.25 9.26 -3.38
N SER A 365 -6.38 9.60 -4.67
CA SER A 365 -7.40 10.56 -5.08
C SER A 365 -7.93 10.27 -6.47
N TRP A 366 -9.18 10.65 -6.71
CA TRP A 366 -9.68 10.87 -8.07
C TRP A 366 -9.30 12.28 -8.50
N GLN A 367 -8.86 12.43 -9.76
CA GLN A 367 -8.51 13.73 -10.32
C GLN A 367 -8.84 13.77 -11.82
N PRO A 368 -9.82 14.58 -12.25
CA PRO A 368 -10.06 14.84 -13.66
C PRO A 368 -8.81 15.38 -14.38
N SER A 369 -8.68 15.09 -15.67
CA SER A 369 -7.53 15.53 -16.47
C SER A 369 -7.50 17.05 -16.68
N THR A 370 -8.66 17.69 -16.67
CA THR A 370 -8.83 19.14 -16.86
C THR A 370 -9.61 19.74 -15.69
N ASN A 371 -9.55 21.07 -15.56
CA ASN A 371 -10.36 21.82 -14.58
C ASN A 371 -11.80 22.10 -15.05
N GLU A 372 -12.27 21.43 -16.11
CA GLU A 372 -13.66 21.46 -16.54
C GLU A 372 -14.56 20.66 -15.57
N SER A 373 -15.87 20.88 -15.66
CA SER A 373 -16.84 20.14 -14.87
C SER A 373 -16.71 18.64 -15.15
N SER A 374 -16.52 17.84 -14.10
CA SER A 374 -16.33 16.39 -14.19
C SER A 374 -17.09 15.70 -13.08
N SER A 375 -17.48 14.44 -13.28
CA SER A 375 -18.37 13.75 -12.36
C SER A 375 -18.06 12.30 -12.07
N LEU A 376 -18.41 11.89 -10.86
CA LEU A 376 -18.43 10.50 -10.39
C LEU A 376 -19.87 10.06 -10.17
N LEU A 377 -20.16 8.80 -10.50
CA LEU A 377 -21.41 8.13 -10.16
C LEU A 377 -21.11 6.93 -9.26
N ILE A 378 -21.68 6.94 -8.06
CA ILE A 378 -21.62 5.86 -7.08
C ILE A 378 -22.95 5.09 -7.10
N ASN A 379 -22.87 3.77 -7.18
CA ASN A 379 -24.01 2.87 -7.10
C ASN A 379 -24.20 2.38 -5.67
N SER A 380 -25.25 2.85 -5.00
CA SER A 380 -25.62 2.49 -3.62
C SER A 380 -26.74 1.45 -3.54
N THR A 381 -27.07 0.75 -4.63
CA THR A 381 -28.15 -0.25 -4.64
C THR A 381 -27.92 -1.45 -3.71
N SER A 382 -26.68 -1.69 -3.28
CA SER A 382 -26.32 -2.76 -2.34
C SER A 382 -26.61 -2.42 -0.87
N ILE A 383 -26.92 -1.16 -0.56
CA ILE A 383 -27.23 -0.70 0.80
C ILE A 383 -28.65 -0.14 0.88
N PRO A 384 -29.28 -0.16 2.07
CA PRO A 384 -30.56 0.52 2.27
C PRO A 384 -30.43 2.03 2.04
N ALA A 385 -31.45 2.63 1.44
CA ALA A 385 -31.57 4.08 1.42
C ALA A 385 -31.73 4.60 2.86
N SER A 386 -30.98 5.65 3.20
CA SER A 386 -30.97 6.26 4.53
C SER A 386 -31.12 7.77 4.43
N PRO A 387 -31.70 8.44 5.44
CA PRO A 387 -31.65 9.88 5.53
C PRO A 387 -30.19 10.33 5.67
N ILE A 388 -29.87 11.44 5.03
CA ILE A 388 -28.51 12.01 5.02
C ILE A 388 -28.45 13.10 6.07
N TRP A 389 -27.44 13.04 6.92
CA TRP A 389 -27.19 14.06 7.96
C TRP A 389 -26.06 15.02 7.59
N SER A 390 -24.98 14.51 7.00
CA SER A 390 -23.83 15.35 6.65
C SER A 390 -23.05 14.79 5.47
N ILE A 391 -22.35 15.68 4.77
CA ILE A 391 -21.38 15.31 3.73
C ILE A 391 -20.01 15.84 4.16
N TYR A 392 -18.99 15.03 3.96
CA TYR A 392 -17.61 15.36 4.23
C TYR A 392 -16.77 15.08 3.00
N PHE A 393 -15.86 15.99 2.71
CA PHE A 393 -14.87 15.86 1.66
C PHE A 393 -13.48 16.06 2.22
N ASN A 394 -12.54 15.23 1.77
CA ASN A 394 -11.13 15.57 1.72
C ASN A 394 -10.75 15.79 0.26
N TRP A 395 -10.40 17.02 -0.08
CA TRP A 395 -9.99 17.42 -1.41
C TRP A 395 -8.49 17.27 -1.67
N GLY A 396 -7.72 16.75 -0.72
CA GLY A 396 -6.26 16.68 -0.83
C GLY A 396 -5.63 18.08 -0.99
N LEU A 397 -4.62 18.18 -1.84
CA LEU A 397 -3.89 19.45 -2.05
C LEU A 397 -4.56 20.41 -3.04
N ARG A 398 -5.51 19.93 -3.86
CA ARG A 398 -6.05 20.67 -5.01
C ARG A 398 -7.58 20.80 -4.91
N PRO A 399 -8.11 21.65 -4.02
CA PRO A 399 -9.56 21.78 -3.85
C PRO A 399 -10.25 22.33 -5.10
N PRO A 400 -11.48 21.88 -5.40
CA PRO A 400 -12.30 22.48 -6.45
C PRO A 400 -12.77 23.87 -6.03
N LEU A 401 -13.24 24.66 -7.00
CA LEU A 401 -13.92 25.91 -6.68
C LEU A 401 -15.34 25.63 -6.18
N ARG A 402 -16.00 24.65 -6.82
CA ARG A 402 -17.39 24.30 -6.57
C ARG A 402 -17.61 22.81 -6.69
N ALA A 403 -18.63 22.32 -5.99
CA ALA A 403 -19.08 20.95 -6.15
C ALA A 403 -20.60 20.85 -5.98
N SER A 404 -21.20 19.88 -6.64
CA SER A 404 -22.63 19.57 -6.51
C SER A 404 -22.81 18.08 -6.28
N VAL A 405 -23.64 17.72 -5.30
CA VAL A 405 -23.99 16.33 -5.02
C VAL A 405 -25.45 16.08 -5.34
N PHE A 406 -25.70 15.07 -6.15
CA PHE A 406 -27.04 14.64 -6.55
C PHE A 406 -27.34 13.26 -5.98
N PHE A 407 -28.55 13.08 -5.48
CA PHE A 407 -29.06 11.80 -4.98
C PHE A 407 -30.34 11.42 -5.70
N GLY A 408 -30.48 10.16 -6.08
CA GLY A 408 -31.70 9.70 -6.74
C GLY A 408 -31.77 8.20 -6.95
N ASN A 409 -32.82 7.78 -7.67
CA ASN A 409 -33.16 6.37 -7.86
C ASN A 409 -33.02 5.89 -9.31
N GLU A 410 -32.88 6.82 -10.25
CA GLU A 410 -32.79 6.55 -11.69
C GLU A 410 -31.60 7.32 -12.26
N THR A 411 -30.89 6.70 -13.20
CA THR A 411 -29.74 7.27 -13.89
C THR A 411 -29.85 7.03 -15.40
N THR A 412 -29.32 7.96 -16.20
CA THR A 412 -29.10 7.73 -17.64
C THR A 412 -27.86 6.87 -17.88
N ASP A 413 -27.63 6.44 -19.11
CA ASP A 413 -26.41 5.71 -19.50
C ASP A 413 -25.15 6.58 -19.32
N GLU A 414 -25.28 7.90 -19.45
CA GLU A 414 -24.23 8.89 -19.17
C GLU A 414 -24.05 9.19 -17.67
N GLY A 415 -24.85 8.56 -16.80
CA GLY A 415 -24.76 8.67 -15.35
C GLY A 415 -25.46 9.89 -14.74
N GLN A 416 -26.31 10.59 -15.50
CA GLN A 416 -27.12 11.69 -14.95
C GLN A 416 -28.26 11.16 -14.11
N ILE A 417 -28.50 11.73 -12.92
CA ILE A 417 -29.65 11.40 -12.08
C ILE A 417 -30.89 12.15 -12.59
N TYR A 418 -32.08 11.55 -12.52
CA TYR A 418 -33.33 12.21 -12.90
C TYR A 418 -34.56 11.67 -12.13
N GLY A 419 -35.71 12.33 -12.30
CA GLY A 419 -37.03 11.80 -11.94
C GLY A 419 -37.55 12.11 -10.53
N ASN A 420 -36.67 12.42 -9.56
CA ASN A 420 -36.93 13.07 -8.26
C ASN A 420 -35.60 13.14 -7.49
N GLU A 421 -34.75 14.11 -7.85
CA GLU A 421 -33.40 14.22 -7.30
C GLU A 421 -33.33 15.21 -6.14
N TRP A 422 -32.48 14.89 -5.17
CA TRP A 422 -31.97 15.88 -4.23
C TRP A 422 -30.66 16.41 -4.75
N SER A 423 -30.52 17.73 -4.88
CA SER A 423 -29.25 18.38 -5.20
C SER A 423 -28.76 19.20 -4.01
N ILE A 424 -27.45 19.19 -3.81
CA ILE A 424 -26.77 19.98 -2.79
C ILE A 424 -25.59 20.65 -3.46
N ASP A 425 -25.68 21.97 -3.63
CA ASP A 425 -24.66 22.79 -4.27
C ASP A 425 -23.72 23.42 -3.23
N ILE A 426 -22.43 23.44 -3.54
CA ILE A 426 -21.34 23.92 -2.70
C ILE A 426 -20.56 24.94 -3.53
N GLU A 427 -20.95 26.22 -3.43
CA GLU A 427 -20.50 27.29 -4.35
C GLU A 427 -19.20 27.99 -3.90
N ASP A 428 -18.78 27.85 -2.64
CA ASP A 428 -17.66 28.61 -2.06
C ASP A 428 -16.64 27.69 -1.34
N ILE A 429 -16.12 26.67 -2.03
CA ILE A 429 -15.10 25.80 -1.45
C ILE A 429 -13.81 26.60 -1.34
N SER A 430 -13.33 26.82 -0.11
CA SER A 430 -12.08 27.52 0.17
C SER A 430 -11.03 26.55 0.74
N PRO A 431 -9.74 26.71 0.39
CA PRO A 431 -8.68 25.92 0.99
C PRO A 431 -8.65 26.10 2.51
N SER A 432 -8.72 24.98 3.25
CA SER A 432 -8.65 24.98 4.73
C SER A 432 -7.21 24.91 5.24
N LEU A 433 -6.27 24.53 4.37
CA LEU A 433 -4.83 24.69 4.57
C LEU A 433 -4.43 26.11 4.09
N PRO A 434 -3.45 26.79 4.71
CA PRO A 434 -3.05 28.13 4.29
C PRO A 434 -2.62 28.13 2.81
N TYR A 435 -3.47 28.70 1.97
CA TYR A 435 -3.26 28.89 0.54
C TYR A 435 -2.21 29.97 0.31
N SER A 436 -1.09 29.63 -0.34
CA SER A 436 -0.13 30.61 -0.86
C SER A 436 0.01 30.42 -2.36
N PRO A 437 -0.57 31.30 -3.19
CA PRO A 437 -0.45 31.21 -4.66
C PRO A 437 0.97 31.51 -5.18
N GLU A 438 1.91 31.89 -4.30
CA GLU A 438 3.27 32.31 -4.68
C GLU A 438 4.40 31.35 -4.26
N ASN A 439 4.12 30.20 -3.61
CA ASN A 439 5.16 29.24 -3.23
C ASN A 439 4.81 27.81 -3.63
N THR A 440 5.57 27.23 -4.55
CA THR A 440 5.65 25.78 -4.84
C THR A 440 6.26 24.95 -3.69
N THR A 441 6.34 25.51 -2.48
CA THR A 441 6.87 24.89 -1.26
C THR A 441 5.99 25.35 -0.09
N GLN A 442 5.10 24.46 0.36
CA GLN A 442 4.15 24.73 1.42
C GLN A 442 4.86 24.78 2.79
N THR A 443 4.98 25.99 3.35
CA THR A 443 5.51 26.23 4.70
C THR A 443 4.54 25.80 5.80
N PHE A 444 4.26 24.51 5.91
CA PHE A 444 3.85 23.89 7.17
C PHE A 444 5.11 23.42 7.89
N ASN A 445 5.70 24.28 8.73
CA ASN A 445 6.80 23.94 9.63
C ASN A 445 7.71 22.84 9.04
N GLU A 446 8.26 23.08 7.84
CA GLU A 446 8.82 22.05 6.95
C GLU A 446 9.87 21.20 7.66
N GLU A 447 10.46 21.70 8.75
CA GLU A 447 11.38 21.01 9.63
C GLU A 447 10.78 19.78 10.36
N ARG A 448 9.47 19.75 10.66
CA ARG A 448 8.85 18.68 11.46
C ARG A 448 7.99 17.76 10.62
N VAL A 449 8.41 16.50 10.52
CA VAL A 449 7.65 15.42 9.88
C VAL A 449 6.41 15.08 10.71
N VAL A 450 5.23 15.26 10.12
CA VAL A 450 3.92 15.06 10.77
C VAL A 450 2.94 14.44 9.76
N PRO A 451 1.85 13.80 10.23
CA PRO A 451 0.83 13.24 9.33
C PRO A 451 0.34 14.27 8.31
N VAL A 452 0.13 13.83 7.07
CA VAL A 452 -0.36 14.69 5.99
C VAL A 452 -1.84 14.98 6.21
N VAL A 453 -2.22 16.25 6.04
CA VAL A 453 -3.60 16.72 6.14
C VAL A 453 -3.99 17.33 4.80
N GLY A 454 -5.20 17.05 4.33
CA GLY A 454 -5.75 17.62 3.08
C GLY A 454 -6.66 18.82 3.34
N ASN A 455 -7.09 19.47 2.26
CA ASN A 455 -8.14 20.48 2.33
C ASN A 455 -9.49 19.80 2.56
N GLU A 456 -10.25 20.23 3.55
CA GLU A 456 -11.49 19.55 3.95
C GLU A 456 -12.70 20.47 3.83
N THR A 457 -13.84 19.90 3.52
CA THR A 457 -15.14 20.59 3.58
C THR A 457 -16.15 19.69 4.23
N ARG A 458 -16.87 20.23 5.21
CA ARG A 458 -17.97 19.53 5.89
C ARG A 458 -19.22 20.38 5.86
N LEU A 459 -20.33 19.76 5.46
CA LEU A 459 -21.64 20.39 5.48
C LEU A 459 -22.66 19.51 6.19
N VAL A 460 -23.58 20.16 6.90
CA VAL A 460 -24.78 19.52 7.44
C VAL A 460 -25.87 19.60 6.38
N VAL A 461 -26.55 18.49 6.15
CA VAL A 461 -27.63 18.41 5.17
C VAL A 461 -28.95 18.63 5.89
N GLU A 462 -29.52 19.83 5.71
CA GLU A 462 -30.86 20.15 6.21
C GLU A 462 -31.91 19.76 5.16
N GLY A 463 -33.12 19.38 5.61
CA GLY A 463 -34.26 19.17 4.71
C GLY A 463 -34.57 17.73 4.31
N GLY A 464 -33.95 16.73 4.94
CA GLY A 464 -34.38 15.33 4.84
C GLY A 464 -34.06 14.65 3.51
N ALA A 465 -32.93 15.00 2.89
CA ALA A 465 -32.41 14.29 1.73
C ALA A 465 -32.15 12.81 2.06
N TRP A 466 -32.29 11.94 1.05
CA TRP A 466 -32.06 10.50 1.17
C TRP A 466 -31.02 10.04 0.16
N SER A 467 -30.20 9.06 0.54
CA SER A 467 -29.11 8.55 -0.31
C SER A 467 -29.58 7.95 -1.64
N GLY A 468 -30.80 7.41 -1.69
CA GLY A 468 -31.34 6.77 -2.89
C GLY A 468 -30.52 5.56 -3.34
N LYS A 469 -30.63 5.20 -4.63
CA LYS A 469 -29.88 4.10 -5.27
C LYS A 469 -28.58 4.55 -5.92
N TYR A 470 -28.45 5.85 -6.18
CA TYR A 470 -27.31 6.44 -6.87
C TYR A 470 -26.96 7.79 -6.27
N VAL A 471 -25.66 8.03 -6.15
CA VAL A 471 -25.09 9.30 -5.70
C VAL A 471 -24.13 9.80 -6.78
N ARG A 472 -24.30 11.04 -7.23
CA ARG A 472 -23.43 11.66 -8.23
C ARG A 472 -22.74 12.86 -7.63
N LEU A 473 -21.42 12.90 -7.72
CA LEU A 473 -20.61 14.08 -7.39
C LEU A 473 -20.19 14.77 -8.68
N VAL A 474 -20.37 16.08 -8.76
CA VAL A 474 -19.82 16.94 -9.81
C VAL A 474 -18.83 17.90 -9.15
N VAL A 475 -17.62 18.00 -9.69
CA VAL A 475 -16.60 18.97 -9.25
C VAL A 475 -16.31 19.94 -10.38
N GLU A 476 -16.18 21.22 -10.06
CA GLU A 476 -15.96 22.28 -11.04
C GLU A 476 -14.81 23.21 -10.64
N GLY A 477 -13.91 23.45 -11.60
CA GLY A 477 -12.75 24.30 -11.40
C GLY A 477 -11.72 23.69 -10.44
N CYS A 478 -10.63 24.42 -10.26
CA CYS A 478 -9.57 24.09 -9.31
C CYS A 478 -8.95 25.40 -8.82
N TRP A 479 -8.54 25.44 -7.55
CA TRP A 479 -7.78 26.57 -7.03
C TRP A 479 -6.36 26.69 -7.62
N GLU A 480 -5.84 25.58 -8.15
CA GLU A 480 -4.60 25.56 -8.92
C GLU A 480 -4.86 26.04 -10.35
N ASN A 481 -4.12 27.07 -10.79
CA ASN A 481 -4.27 27.67 -12.12
C ASN A 481 -3.34 27.04 -13.16
N ASP A 482 -3.26 25.71 -13.19
CA ASP A 482 -2.40 24.94 -14.11
C ASP A 482 -3.20 24.15 -15.17
N GLY A 483 -4.53 24.29 -15.18
CA GLY A 483 -5.45 23.64 -16.11
C GLY A 483 -5.82 22.19 -15.77
N LYS A 484 -5.26 21.60 -14.70
CA LYS A 484 -5.62 20.24 -14.26
C LYS A 484 -6.79 20.26 -13.27
N GLY A 485 -7.52 19.16 -13.21
CA GLY A 485 -8.67 18.99 -12.31
C GLY A 485 -8.31 19.07 -10.83
N ALA A 486 -9.34 19.34 -10.02
CA ALA A 486 -9.30 19.24 -8.58
C ALA A 486 -9.21 17.77 -8.13
N THR A 487 -8.67 17.54 -6.94
CA THR A 487 -8.57 16.22 -6.33
C THR A 487 -9.76 15.95 -5.41
N VAL A 488 -10.25 14.71 -5.42
CA VAL A 488 -11.18 14.17 -4.43
C VAL A 488 -10.48 12.99 -3.79
N GLY A 489 -9.86 13.22 -2.63
CA GLY A 489 -9.19 12.20 -1.84
C GLY A 489 -10.20 11.35 -1.05
N GLU A 490 -11.25 11.98 -0.52
CA GLU A 490 -12.34 11.26 0.12
C GLU A 490 -13.67 12.01 -0.07
N PHE A 491 -14.73 11.27 -0.40
CA PHE A 491 -16.11 11.72 -0.48
C PHE A 491 -16.99 10.83 0.40
N VAL A 492 -17.47 11.40 1.50
CA VAL A 492 -18.25 10.71 2.52
C VAL A 492 -19.65 11.29 2.60
N VAL A 493 -20.66 10.42 2.50
CA VAL A 493 -22.04 10.76 2.84
C VAL A 493 -22.40 10.01 4.11
N VAL A 494 -22.78 10.75 5.15
CA VAL A 494 -23.08 10.21 6.48
C VAL A 494 -24.58 10.04 6.62
N GLY A 495 -25.00 8.80 6.86
CA GLY A 495 -26.38 8.46 7.20
C GLY A 495 -26.75 8.83 8.64
N SER A 496 -28.06 8.93 8.93
CA SER A 496 -28.62 9.16 10.27
C SER A 496 -29.19 7.90 10.92
#